data_AF-A0A9W8BJ82-F1
#
_entry.id   AF-A0A9W8BJ82-F1
#
_cell.length_a   1.000
_cell.length_b   1.000
_cell.length_c   1.000
_cell.angle_alpha   90.00
_cell.angle_beta   90.00
_cell.angle_gamma   90.00
#
_symmetry.space_group_name_H-M   'P 1'
#
loop_
_entity.id
_entity.type
_entity.pdbx_description
1 polymer ?
#
loop_
_entity_poly.entity_id
_entity_poly.type
_entity_poly.pdbx_seq_one_letter_code
_entity_poly.pdbx_strand_id
1 'polypeptide(L)' 'LMHPFLIGGVVTLFTFAKIQDTMCDAEIYANDPRNPKYAEIQAKKHKAEGH' A
#
# COMPACT_ATOMS: atom_id res chain seq x y z
N LEU A 1 -3.40 -27.02 20.04
CA LEU A 1 -3.74 -25.85 20.89
C LEU A 1 -3.08 -24.54 20.39
N MET A 2 -2.89 -24.34 19.08
CA MET A 2 -2.23 -23.11 18.53
C MET A 2 -3.11 -22.32 17.55
N HIS A 3 -4.26 -22.87 17.17
CA HIS A 3 -5.20 -22.28 16.21
C HIS A 3 -5.61 -20.82 16.50
N PRO A 4 -5.92 -20.40 17.73
CA PRO A 4 -6.31 -19.00 17.97
C PRO A 4 -5.18 -18.01 17.67
N PHE A 5 -3.92 -18.37 17.93
CA PHE A 5 -2.76 -17.52 17.61
C PHE A 5 -2.51 -17.45 16.10
N LEU A 6 -2.68 -18.56 15.39
CA LEU A 6 -2.55 -18.58 13.93
C LEU A 6 -3.65 -17.73 13.27
N ILE A 7 -4.91 -17.89 13.71
CA ILE A 7 -6.04 -17.10 13.21
C ILE A 7 -5.84 -15.62 13.52
N GLY A 8 -5.50 -15.28 14.76
CA GLY A 8 -5.21 -13.91 15.17
C GLY A 8 -4.07 -13.30 14.35
N GLY A 9 -2.97 -14.03 14.17
CA GLY A 9 -1.83 -13.60 13.36
C GLY A 9 -2.21 -13.31 11.90
N VAL A 10 -3.02 -14.18 11.28
CA VAL A 10 -3.51 -13.96 9.90
C VAL A 10 -4.41 -12.73 9.83
N VAL A 11 -5.34 -12.55 10.78
CA VAL A 11 -6.23 -11.38 10.81
C VAL A 11 -5.41 -10.09 10.97
N THR A 12 -4.44 -10.06 11.88
CA THR A 12 -3.54 -8.92 12.06
C THR A 12 -2.76 -8.63 10.79
N LEU A 13 -2.14 -9.64 10.17
CA LEU A 13 -1.37 -9.48 8.94
C LEU A 13 -2.22 -8.89 7.81
N PHE A 14 -3.42 -9.43 7.57
CA PHE A 14 -4.31 -8.90 6.53
C PHE A 14 -4.76 -7.46 6.79
N THR A 15 -5.04 -7.14 8.06
CA THR A 15 -5.46 -5.78 8.45
C THR A 15 -4.35 -4.78 8.17
N PHE A 16 -3.14 -5.06 8.63
CA PHE A 16 -2.01 -4.15 8.44
C PHE A 16 -1.55 -4.09 6.98
N ALA A 17 -1.62 -5.19 6.23
CA ALA A 17 -1.33 -5.17 4.80
C ALA A 17 -2.23 -4.19 4.05
N LYS A 18 -3.54 -4.15 4.36
CA LYS A 18 -4.48 -3.20 3.76
C LYS A 18 -4.21 -1.76 4.19
N ILE A 19 -3.88 -1.53 5.46
CA ILE A 19 -3.52 -0.19 5.94
C ILE A 19 -2.27 0.32 5.22
N GLN A 20 -1.22 -0.51 5.13
CA GLN A 20 0.01 -0.16 4.43
C GLN A 20 -0.23 0.16 2.95
N ASP A 21 -1.10 -0.61 2.29
CA ASP A 21 -1.44 -0.41 0.89
C ASP A 21 -2.13 0.96 0.66
N THR A 22 -3.05 1.36 1.54
CA THR A 22 -3.69 2.68 1.53
C THR A 22 -2.69 3.80 1.83
N MET A 23 -1.77 3.59 2.76
CA MET A 23 -0.75 4.60 3.09
C MET A 23 0.18 4.88 1.91
N CYS A 24 0.50 3.86 1.09
CA CYS A 24 1.30 4.05 -0.12
C CYS A 24 0.61 4.95 -1.16
N ASP A 25 -0.71 5.09 -1.11
CA ASP A 25 -1.46 5.98 -2.02
C ASP A 25 -1.57 7.42 -1.48
N ALA A 26 -1.14 7.69 -0.24
CA ALA A 26 -1.18 9.02 0.32
C ALA A 26 -0.21 9.98 -0.39
N GLU A 27 -0.65 11.23 -0.60
CA GLU A 27 0.10 12.24 -1.36
C GLU A 27 1.52 12.48 -0.83
N ILE A 28 1.70 12.40 0.49
CA ILE A 28 3.00 12.58 1.15
C ILE A 28 4.03 11.49 0.75
N TYR A 29 3.55 10.31 0.34
CA TYR A 29 4.39 9.18 -0.08
C TYR A 29 4.34 8.96 -1.59
N ALA A 30 3.51 9.68 -2.32
CA ALA A 30 3.34 9.55 -3.77
C ALA A 30 4.61 9.84 -4.58
N ASN A 31 5.53 10.64 -4.02
CA ASN A 31 6.78 11.03 -4.66
C ASN A 31 8.02 10.36 -4.05
N ASP A 32 7.87 9.45 -3.07
CA ASP A 32 8.99 8.69 -2.54
C ASP A 32 9.34 7.54 -3.53
N PRO A 33 10.56 7.49 -4.09
CA PRO A 33 10.97 6.45 -5.04
C PRO A 33 11.03 5.05 -4.42
N ARG A 34 11.01 4.93 -3.08
CA ARG A 34 10.97 3.65 -2.36
C ARG A 34 9.54 3.14 -2.19
N ASN A 35 8.53 3.96 -2.49
CA ASN A 35 7.15 3.53 -2.48
C ASN A 35 6.95 2.43 -3.53
N PRO A 36 6.47 1.23 -3.15
CA PRO A 36 6.26 0.15 -4.11
C PRO A 36 5.28 0.52 -5.25
N LYS A 37 4.39 1.49 -5.02
CA LYS A 37 3.45 2.01 -6.03
C LYS A 37 3.99 3.19 -6.84
N TYR A 38 5.25 3.60 -6.63
CA TYR A 38 5.81 4.80 -7.26
C TYR A 38 5.64 4.80 -8.80
N ALA A 39 5.99 3.71 -9.47
CA ALA A 39 5.88 3.61 -10.93
C ALA A 39 4.45 3.80 -11.44
N GLU A 40 3.45 3.23 -10.76
CA GLU A 40 2.05 3.36 -11.12
C GLU A 40 1.54 4.80 -10.86
N ILE A 41 1.93 5.38 -9.74
CA ILE A 41 1.56 6.75 -9.36
C ILE A 41 2.12 7.76 -10.37
N GLN A 42 3.41 7.65 -10.74
CA GLN A 42 4.01 8.54 -11.73
C GLN A 42 3.40 8.35 -13.12
N ALA A 43 3.11 7.10 -13.53
CA ALA A 43 2.41 6.83 -14.79
C ALA A 43 1.02 7.48 -14.84
N LYS A 44 0.28 7.48 -13.72
CA LYS A 44 -1.02 8.19 -13.61
C LYS A 44 -0.85 9.71 -13.70
N LYS A 45 0.15 10.28 -13.03
CA LYS A 45 0.46 11.72 -13.08
C LYS A 45 0.79 12.18 -14.50
N HIS A 46 1.71 11.50 -15.18
CA HIS A 46 2.09 11.85 -16.55
C HIS A 46 0.93 11.72 -17.55
N LYS A 47 0.01 10.76 -17.37
CA LYS A 47 -1.20 10.66 -18.19
C LYS A 47 -2.18 11.81 -17.94
N ALA A 48 -2.27 12.30 -16.70
CA ALA A 48 -3.12 13.43 -16.35
C ALA A 48 -2.56 14.77 -16.85
N GLU A 49 -1.25 14.92 -16.95
CA GLU A 49 -0.56 16.13 -17.45
C GLU A 49 -0.51 16.22 -18.98
N GLY A 50 -0.72 15.10 -19.69
CA GLY A 50 -0.67 15.02 -21.16
C GLY A 50 -1.97 15.36 -21.89
N HIS A 51 -2.96 15.95 -21.21
CA HIS A 51 -4.25 16.36 -21.77
C HIS A 51 -4.48 17.87 -21.59
#